data_AF-A0AAU6DII1-F1
#
_entry.id   AF-A0AAU6DII1-F1
#
_cell.length_a   1.000
_cell.length_b   1.000
_cell.length_c   1.000
_cell.angle_alpha   90.00
_cell.angle_beta   90.00
_cell.angle_gamma   90.00
#
_symmetry.space_group_name_H-M   'P 1'
#
loop_
_entity.id
_entity.type
_entity.pdbx_description
1 polymer ?
#
loop_
_entity_poly.entity_id
_entity_poly.type
_entity_poly.pdbx_seq_one_letter_code
_entity_poly.pdbx_strand_id
1 'polypeptide(L)'
;MSADQVRVSRVPSKPVRREADGSLSIDLWLRRDGAFEADAVLRLTPAEAETLHAQLCYALDDATASLITPAANRPDCRKGALVTRRQA
;
A
#
# COMPACT_ATOMS: atom_id res chain seq x y z
N MET A 1 8.60 -20.31 22.83
CA MET A 1 9.23 -20.37 21.50
C MET A 1 8.79 -19.12 20.77
N SER A 2 9.65 -18.10 20.67
CA SER A 2 9.30 -16.91 19.89
C SER A 2 9.24 -17.36 18.44
N ALA A 3 8.07 -17.29 17.81
CA ALA A 3 7.94 -17.61 16.41
C ALA A 3 8.86 -16.67 15.64
N ASP A 4 9.68 -17.24 14.78
CA ASP A 4 10.59 -16.55 13.88
C ASP A 4 9.80 -15.48 13.10
N GLN A 5 9.89 -14.22 13.52
CA GLN A 5 8.94 -13.19 13.12
C GLN A 5 9.43 -12.56 11.82
N VAL A 6 8.87 -13.02 10.70
CA VAL A 6 9.08 -12.39 9.40
C VAL A 6 8.24 -11.11 9.32
N ARG A 7 8.90 -10.00 9.00
CA ARG A 7 8.27 -8.72 8.71
C ARG A 7 8.57 -8.30 7.29
N VAL A 8 7.51 -7.98 6.55
CA VAL A 8 7.59 -7.43 5.19
C VAL A 8 7.29 -5.94 5.26
N SER A 9 8.14 -5.13 4.65
CA SER A 9 7.99 -3.68 4.57
C SER A 9 8.25 -3.20 3.16
N ARG A 10 7.67 -2.07 2.76
CA ARG A 10 8.13 -1.39 1.54
C ARG A 10 9.57 -0.91 1.72
N VAL A 11 10.34 -0.94 0.62
CA VAL A 11 11.60 -0.20 0.59
C VAL A 11 11.28 1.30 0.63
N PRO A 12 11.79 2.06 1.62
CA PRO A 12 11.56 3.49 1.70
C PRO A 12 12.02 4.20 0.42
N SER A 13 11.29 5.24 0.03
CA SER A 13 11.62 6.10 -1.12
C SER A 13 11.62 5.44 -2.50
N LYS A 14 11.40 4.12 -2.61
CA LYS A 14 11.22 3.47 -3.92
C LYS A 14 9.77 3.54 -4.37
N PRO A 15 9.49 4.12 -5.55
CA PRO A 15 8.14 4.17 -6.10
C PRO A 15 7.72 2.79 -6.64
N VAL A 16 6.42 2.62 -6.85
CA VAL A 16 5.91 1.52 -7.70
C VAL A 16 6.41 1.77 -9.12
N ARG A 17 6.99 0.75 -9.76
CA ARG A 17 7.45 0.85 -11.15
C ARG A 17 6.48 0.14 -12.08
N ARG A 18 6.39 0.63 -13.32
CA ARG A 18 5.75 -0.07 -14.42
C ARG A 18 6.83 -0.67 -15.30
N GLU A 19 6.76 -1.98 -15.49
CA GLU A 19 7.71 -2.77 -16.27
C GLU A 19 7.36 -2.72 -17.77
N ALA A 20 8.29 -3.20 -18.60
CA ALA A 20 8.14 -3.19 -20.07
C ALA A 20 6.95 -4.04 -20.56
N ASP A 21 6.61 -5.10 -19.84
CA ASP A 21 5.46 -5.96 -20.11
C ASP A 21 4.12 -5.38 -19.58
N GLY A 22 4.17 -4.18 -19.00
CA GLY A 22 3.02 -3.50 -18.42
C GLY A 22 2.67 -3.96 -17.00
N SER A 23 3.38 -4.93 -16.43
CA SER A 23 3.25 -5.31 -15.02
C SER A 23 3.73 -4.19 -14.09
N LEU A 24 3.26 -4.23 -12.85
CA LEU A 24 3.67 -3.33 -11.79
C LEU A 24 4.57 -4.06 -10.81
N SER A 25 5.62 -3.38 -10.34
CA SER A 25 6.58 -3.93 -9.40
C SER A 25 6.75 -3.04 -8.17
N ILE A 26 6.74 -3.67 -7.00
CA ILE A 26 6.89 -3.04 -5.70
C ILE A 26 8.07 -3.68 -4.99
N ASP A 27 9.11 -2.91 -4.72
CA ASP A 27 10.27 -3.38 -3.96
C ASP A 27 9.93 -3.46 -2.46
N LEU A 28 10.29 -4.58 -1.86
CA LEU A 28 10.02 -4.94 -0.47
C LEU A 28 11.31 -5.33 0.26
N TRP A 29 11.34 -5.09 1.56
CA TRP A 29 12.31 -5.64 2.50
C TRP A 29 11.69 -6.76 3.31
N LEU A 30 12.40 -7.88 3.40
CA LEU A 30 12.15 -8.94 4.36
C LEU A 30 13.12 -8.78 5.52
N ARG A 31 12.55 -8.82 6.72
CA ARG A 31 13.30 -8.84 7.97
C ARG A 31 12.87 -10.05 8.79
N ARG A 32 13.84 -10.72 9.40
CA ARG A 32 13.63 -11.88 10.27
C ARG A 32 14.27 -11.58 11.61
N ASP A 33 13.50 -11.73 12.68
CA ASP A 33 13.94 -11.40 14.04
C ASP A 33 14.57 -10.00 14.15
N GLY A 34 14.02 -9.04 13.41
CA GLY A 34 14.48 -7.65 13.35
C GLY A 34 15.71 -7.41 12.47
N ALA A 35 16.44 -8.44 12.06
CA ALA A 35 17.56 -8.33 11.12
C ALA A 35 17.05 -8.24 9.67
N PHE A 36 17.74 -7.47 8.83
CA PHE A 36 17.49 -7.50 7.39
C PHE A 36 17.90 -8.85 6.82
N GLU A 37 17.02 -9.47 6.04
CA GLU A 37 17.23 -10.79 5.45
C GLU A 37 17.45 -10.68 3.94
N ALA A 38 16.53 -10.02 3.22
CA ALA A 38 16.60 -9.91 1.77
C ALA A 38 15.74 -8.76 1.22
N ASP A 39 16.08 -8.32 0.02
CA ASP A 39 15.16 -7.59 -0.86
C ASP A 39 14.25 -8.59 -1.60
N ALA A 40 12.99 -8.21 -1.83
CA ALA A 40 12.07 -8.92 -2.71
C ALA A 40 11.29 -7.94 -3.59
N VAL A 41 10.67 -8.46 -4.64
CA VAL A 41 9.82 -7.67 -5.55
C VAL A 41 8.46 -8.34 -5.65
N LEU A 42 7.41 -7.65 -5.24
CA LEU A 42 6.04 -8.04 -5.55
C LEU A 42 5.72 -7.59 -6.97
N ARG A 43 5.52 -8.54 -7.88
CA ARG A 43 5.07 -8.29 -9.25
C ARG A 43 3.58 -8.53 -9.35
N LEU A 44 2.87 -7.60 -9.96
CA LEU A 44 1.43 -7.65 -10.17
C LEU A 44 1.14 -7.35 -11.63
N THR A 45 0.27 -8.14 -12.25
CA THR A 45 -0.41 -7.70 -13.47
C THR A 45 -1.30 -6.48 -13.17
N PRO A 46 -1.68 -5.69 -14.18
CA PRO A 46 -2.64 -4.61 -13.99
C PRO A 46 -3.96 -5.07 -13.33
N ALA A 47 -4.46 -6.25 -13.70
CA ALA A 47 -5.70 -6.80 -13.13
C ALA A 47 -5.57 -7.16 -11.64
N GLU A 48 -4.44 -7.75 -11.25
CA GLU A 48 -4.15 -8.04 -9.83
C GLU A 48 -3.98 -6.76 -9.03
N ALA A 49 -3.33 -5.74 -9.61
CA ALA A 49 -3.15 -4.45 -8.97
C ALA A 49 -4.47 -3.71 -8.73
N GLU A 50 -5.38 -3.71 -9.70
CA GLU A 50 -6.72 -3.13 -9.53
C GLU A 50 -7.53 -3.88 -8.47
N THR A 51 -7.46 -5.21 -8.47
CA THR A 51 -8.14 -6.03 -7.46
C THR A 51 -7.61 -5.73 -6.05
N LEU A 52 -6.28 -5.66 -5.89
CA LEU A 52 -5.63 -5.30 -4.64
C LEU A 52 -5.98 -3.87 -4.21
N HIS A 53 -6.05 -2.92 -5.15
CA HIS A 53 -6.48 -1.55 -4.88
C HIS A 53 -7.88 -1.52 -4.28
N ALA A 54 -8.85 -2.20 -4.90
CA ALA A 54 -10.22 -2.26 -4.41
C ALA A 54 -10.30 -2.89 -3.00
N GLN A 55 -9.60 -4.00 -2.77
CA GLN A 55 -9.54 -4.66 -1.47
C GLN A 55 -8.98 -3.74 -0.38
N LEU A 56 -7.88 -3.03 -0.67
CA LEU A 56 -7.31 -2.06 0.26
C LEU A 56 -8.26 -0.88 0.50
N CYS A 57 -8.90 -0.36 -0.54
CA CYS A 57 -9.87 0.73 -0.39
C CYS A 57 -11.06 0.36 0.51
N TYR A 58 -11.53 -0.90 0.49
CA TYR A 58 -12.59 -1.35 1.37
C TYR A 58 -12.12 -1.61 2.81
N ALA A 59 -10.89 -2.10 2.99
CA ALA A 59 -10.34 -2.34 4.31
C ALA A 59 -9.97 -1.06 5.07
N LEU A 60 -9.65 0.03 4.34
CA LEU A 60 -9.24 1.31 4.92
C LEU A 60 -10.44 2.20 5.25
N ASP A 61 -10.50 2.71 6.48
CA ASP A 61 -11.58 3.58 6.96
C ASP A 61 -11.27 5.09 6.82
N ASP A 62 -12.20 5.93 7.25
CA ASP A 62 -12.06 7.40 7.21
C ASP A 62 -11.11 7.94 8.28
N ALA A 63 -10.95 7.20 9.39
CA ALA A 63 -9.97 7.53 10.42
C ALA A 63 -8.55 7.41 9.86
N THR A 64 -8.28 6.35 9.11
CA THR A 64 -7.00 6.10 8.44
C THR A 64 -6.72 7.16 7.37
N ALA A 65 -7.73 7.55 6.58
CA ALA A 65 -7.59 8.64 5.60
C ALA A 65 -7.24 9.99 6.26
N SER A 66 -7.67 10.20 7.52
CA SER A 66 -7.40 11.42 8.27
C SER A 66 -5.94 11.55 8.73
N LEU A 67 -5.18 10.46 8.75
CA LEU A 67 -3.74 10.47 9.04
C LEU A 67 -2.90 11.18 7.96
N ILE A 68 -3.43 11.31 6.74
CA ILE A 68 -2.76 12.01 5.64
C ILE A 68 -3.08 13.50 5.72
N THR A 69 -2.06 14.29 6.07
CA THR A 69 -2.13 15.75 6.18
C THR A 69 -1.06 16.40 5.30
N PRO A 70 -1.38 17.47 4.54
CA PRO A 70 -2.70 18.10 4.39
C PRO A 70 -3.71 17.23 3.63
N ALA A 71 -5.02 17.49 3.81
CA ALA A 71 -6.09 16.73 3.18
C ALA A 71 -6.01 16.69 1.64
N ALA A 72 -5.38 17.69 1.02
CA ALA A 72 -5.10 17.74 -0.42
C ALA A 72 -4.22 16.55 -0.91
N ASN A 73 -3.42 15.97 -0.01
CA ASN A 73 -2.53 14.84 -0.30
C ASN A 73 -3.21 13.47 -0.17
N ARG A 74 -4.49 13.43 0.22
CA ARG A 74 -5.24 12.17 0.26
C ARG A 74 -5.37 11.59 -1.17
N PRO A 75 -5.40 10.26 -1.34
CA PRO A 75 -5.65 9.64 -2.63
C PRO A 75 -6.99 10.12 -3.22
N ASP A 76 -7.05 10.34 -4.53
CA ASP A 76 -8.25 10.86 -5.20
C ASP A 76 -9.47 9.97 -4.97
N CYS A 77 -9.28 8.64 -4.96
CA CYS A 77 -10.33 7.67 -4.63
C CYS A 77 -10.90 7.81 -3.20
N ARG A 78 -10.27 8.59 -2.33
CA ARG A 78 -10.71 8.88 -0.95
C ARG A 78 -11.12 10.34 -0.73
N LYS A 79 -11.01 11.22 -1.74
CA LYS A 79 -11.42 12.63 -1.61
C LYS A 79 -12.95 12.81 -1.54
N GLY A 80 -13.72 11.94 -2.21
CA GLY A 80 -15.19 12.01 -2.25
C GLY A 80 -15.93 11.48 -1.01
N ALA A 81 -15.34 10.53 -0.27
CA ALA A 81 -16.01 9.86 0.86
C ALA A 81 -16.38 10.79 2.03
N LEU A 82 -15.66 11.91 2.18
CA LEU A 82 -15.89 12.88 3.27
C LEU A 82 -16.89 13.99 2.91
N VAL A 83 -17.17 14.20 1.62
CA VAL A 83 -18.11 15.23 1.16
C VAL A 83 -19.55 14.79 1.43
N THR A 84 -19.85 13.50 1.25
CA THR A 84 -21.20 12.95 1.42
C THR A 84 -21.66 12.89 2.88
N ARG A 85 -20.74 12.85 3.87
CA ARG A 85 -21.08 12.82 5.30
C ARG A 85 -21.23 14.20 5.96
N ARG A 86 -20.80 15.29 5.33
CA ARG A 86 -21.05 16.65 5.84
C ARG A 86 -22.44 17.19 5.49
N GLN A 87 -23.19 16.46 4.66
CA GLN A 87 -24.56 16.81 4.25
C GLN A 87 -25.63 15.88 4.86
N ALA A 88 -25.25 15.03 5.82
CA ALA A 88 -26.17 14.17 6.57
C ALA A 88 -26.20 14.57 8.04
#